data_AF-A0AAN8LM36-F1
#
_entry.id   AF-A0AAN8LM36-F1
#
_cell.length_a   1.000
_cell.length_b   1.000
_cell.length_c   1.000
_cell.angle_alpha   90.00
_cell.angle_beta   90.00
_cell.angle_gamma   90.00
#
_symmetry.space_group_name_H-M   'P 1'
#
loop_
_entity.id
_entity.type
_entity.pdbx_description
1 polymer ?
#
loop_
_entity_poly.entity_id
_entity_poly.type
_entity_poly.pdbx_seq_one_letter_code
_entity_poly.pdbx_strand_id
1 'polypeptide(L)'
;MVEKLKSGGLQAAPSGQRCRYAEAGDVACDICLGGQIKAIRSCLVCLASYCAAHLHTHNESPALKKHTLVEATMPLQGRICSHHDRLLEIYCRTDQQCVCLLCVMDEHRSHATVSAAEESTKKQRQLGKTRKKSKLRIQAKEKELLDLRQALESLKHSAQTAVEDSKRIFTELIRSIDRRCCEVRELIRAQEKTAVSQTEGLIERLVQEVAELRKKDCELEQLSHTEDH
;
A
#
# COMPACT_ATOMS: atom_id res chain seq x y z
N MET A 1 11.47 -8.05 -74.21
CA MET A 1 12.68 -8.90 -74.13
C MET A 1 13.07 -8.92 -72.65
N VAL A 2 12.28 -9.55 -71.78
CA VAL A 2 12.31 -10.97 -71.35
C VAL A 2 13.71 -11.52 -71.07
N GLU A 3 13.82 -12.13 -69.88
CA GLU A 3 14.74 -13.20 -69.44
C GLU A 3 15.86 -12.78 -68.46
N LYS A 4 16.11 -13.47 -67.35
CA LYS A 4 15.47 -14.62 -66.68
C LYS A 4 16.08 -14.72 -65.26
N LEU A 5 15.22 -15.01 -64.28
CA LEU A 5 15.60 -15.54 -62.97
C LEU A 5 16.32 -16.88 -63.11
N LYS A 6 17.34 -17.12 -62.28
CA LYS A 6 17.75 -18.48 -61.90
C LYS A 6 18.24 -18.53 -60.45
N SER A 7 17.35 -19.03 -59.62
CA SER A 7 17.57 -19.54 -58.28
C SER A 7 18.52 -20.74 -58.32
N GLY A 8 19.55 -20.70 -57.48
CA GLY A 8 20.45 -21.83 -57.20
C GLY A 8 20.69 -21.91 -55.71
N GLY A 9 19.98 -22.81 -55.03
CA GLY A 9 20.22 -23.14 -53.64
C GLY A 9 21.46 -24.02 -53.51
N LEU A 10 22.33 -23.68 -52.55
CA LEU A 10 23.41 -24.55 -52.06
C LEU A 10 23.47 -24.42 -50.54
N GLN A 11 22.91 -25.45 -49.90
CA GLN A 11 23.30 -26.10 -48.65
C GLN A 11 24.09 -25.26 -47.62
N ALA A 12 23.40 -24.88 -46.55
CA ALA A 12 24.05 -24.52 -45.29
C ALA A 12 24.55 -25.80 -44.60
N ALA A 13 25.84 -25.79 -44.25
CA ALA A 13 26.54 -26.79 -43.45
C ALA A 13 25.86 -27.00 -42.07
N PRO A 14 26.10 -28.12 -41.36
CA PRO A 14 25.38 -28.43 -40.13
C PRO A 14 25.64 -27.34 -39.10
N SER A 15 24.55 -26.80 -38.56
CA SER A 15 24.51 -25.74 -37.58
C SER A 15 25.26 -26.14 -36.31
N GLY A 16 26.56 -25.89 -36.29
CA GLY A 16 27.37 -25.87 -35.09
C GLY A 16 26.76 -24.90 -34.08
N GLN A 17 26.67 -25.35 -32.84
CA GLN A 17 26.03 -24.65 -31.73
C GLN A 17 26.56 -23.21 -31.62
N ARG A 18 25.72 -22.21 -31.95
CA ARG A 18 26.11 -20.78 -32.00
C ARG A 18 26.75 -20.33 -30.68
N CYS A 19 28.01 -19.90 -30.76
CA CYS A 19 28.67 -19.13 -29.70
C CYS A 19 27.88 -17.84 -29.44
N ARG A 20 27.38 -17.65 -28.22
CA ARG A 20 26.74 -16.39 -27.80
C ARG A 20 27.82 -15.43 -27.29
N TYR A 21 27.74 -14.17 -27.72
CA TYR A 21 28.56 -13.10 -27.13
C TYR A 21 28.13 -12.87 -25.67
N ALA A 22 29.09 -12.51 -24.82
CA ALA A 22 28.88 -12.17 -23.43
C ALA A 22 28.21 -10.79 -23.33
N GLU A 23 27.17 -10.71 -22.50
CA GLU A 23 26.47 -9.46 -22.19
C GLU A 23 26.99 -8.84 -20.89
N ALA A 24 26.48 -7.66 -20.51
CA ALA A 24 26.85 -7.01 -19.27
C ALA A 24 26.51 -7.90 -18.06
N GLY A 25 27.52 -8.30 -17.29
CA GLY A 25 27.40 -9.21 -16.15
C GLY A 25 27.69 -10.68 -16.45
N ASP A 26 27.91 -11.06 -17.72
CA ASP A 26 28.35 -12.40 -18.08
C ASP A 26 29.85 -12.59 -17.87
N VAL A 27 30.25 -13.83 -17.59
CA VAL A 27 31.65 -14.24 -17.58
C VAL A 27 32.09 -14.60 -18.99
N ALA A 28 33.20 -14.04 -19.46
CA ALA A 28 33.75 -14.33 -20.78
C ALA A 28 34.67 -15.57 -20.77
N CYS A 29 34.87 -16.14 -21.95
CA CYS A 29 35.78 -17.26 -22.15
C CYS A 29 37.22 -16.76 -22.30
N ASP A 30 38.14 -17.34 -21.53
CA ASP A 30 39.55 -16.90 -21.46
C ASP A 30 40.41 -17.39 -22.63
N ILE A 31 39.89 -18.31 -23.45
CA ILE A 31 40.65 -18.97 -24.54
C ILE A 31 40.34 -18.35 -25.92
N CYS A 32 39.22 -17.63 -26.06
CA CYS A 32 38.82 -17.06 -27.35
C CYS A 32 39.71 -15.86 -27.74
N LEU A 33 40.46 -15.97 -28.84
CA LEU A 33 41.40 -14.93 -29.31
C LEU A 33 40.76 -13.76 -30.09
N GLY A 34 39.43 -13.62 -30.09
CA GLY A 34 38.76 -12.65 -30.99
C GLY A 34 37.37 -12.16 -30.57
N GLY A 35 36.97 -12.35 -29.31
CA GLY A 35 35.70 -11.82 -28.82
C GLY A 35 35.36 -12.30 -27.41
N GLN A 36 34.58 -11.49 -26.69
CA GLN A 36 34.01 -11.84 -25.38
C GLN A 36 32.90 -12.86 -25.57
N ILE A 37 33.25 -14.13 -25.82
CA ILE A 37 32.26 -15.22 -25.92
C ILE A 37 31.84 -15.62 -24.51
N LYS A 38 30.54 -15.79 -24.26
CA LYS A 38 30.03 -16.20 -22.96
C LYS A 38 30.60 -17.56 -22.54
N ALA A 39 31.22 -17.60 -21.36
CA ALA A 39 31.61 -18.82 -20.71
C ALA A 39 30.37 -19.51 -20.10
N ILE A 40 30.36 -20.84 -20.17
CA ILE A 40 29.30 -21.66 -19.56
C ILE A 40 29.79 -22.36 -18.30
N ARG A 41 31.08 -22.68 -18.23
CA ARG A 41 31.72 -23.34 -17.09
C ARG A 41 33.07 -22.72 -16.82
N SER A 42 33.47 -22.76 -15.56
CA SER A 42 34.78 -22.35 -15.08
C SER A 42 35.46 -23.55 -14.44
N CYS A 43 36.72 -23.82 -14.81
CA CYS A 43 37.52 -24.87 -14.20
C CYS A 43 38.29 -24.32 -13.02
N LEU A 44 38.05 -24.90 -11.84
CA LEU A 44 38.70 -24.48 -10.60
C LEU A 44 40.19 -24.88 -10.55
N VAL A 45 40.60 -25.86 -11.35
CA VAL A 45 42.00 -26.29 -11.42
C VAL A 45 42.80 -25.47 -12.44
N CYS A 46 42.24 -25.26 -13.64
CA CYS A 46 42.88 -24.46 -14.68
C CYS A 46 42.78 -22.95 -14.41
N LEU A 47 41.93 -22.54 -13.46
CA LEU A 47 41.61 -21.14 -13.16
C LEU A 47 41.16 -20.36 -14.41
N ALA A 48 40.42 -21.03 -15.29
CA ALA A 48 39.95 -20.49 -16.56
C ALA A 48 38.47 -20.80 -16.81
N SER A 49 37.80 -19.90 -17.52
CA SER A 49 36.42 -19.92 -17.95
C SER A 49 36.31 -20.29 -19.43
N TYR A 50 35.42 -21.22 -19.74
CA TYR A 50 35.28 -21.84 -21.06
C TYR A 50 33.88 -21.63 -21.64
N CYS A 51 33.82 -21.22 -22.90
CA CYS A 51 32.62 -21.33 -23.73
C CYS A 51 32.36 -22.80 -24.09
N ALA A 52 31.22 -23.11 -24.70
CA ALA A 52 30.85 -24.48 -25.04
C ALA A 52 31.91 -25.22 -25.88
N ALA A 53 32.50 -24.56 -26.88
CA ALA A 53 33.51 -25.16 -27.74
C ALA A 53 34.79 -25.51 -26.97
N HIS A 54 35.35 -24.56 -26.20
CA HIS A 54 36.57 -24.81 -25.45
C HIS A 54 36.36 -25.75 -24.25
N LEU A 55 35.15 -25.76 -23.69
CA LEU A 55 34.78 -26.73 -22.65
C LEU A 55 34.74 -28.16 -23.21
N HIS A 56 34.32 -28.33 -24.46
CA HIS A 56 34.31 -29.64 -25.10
C HIS A 56 35.74 -30.20 -25.19
N THR A 57 36.68 -29.42 -25.74
CA THR A 57 38.10 -29.80 -25.80
C THR A 57 38.71 -30.07 -24.43
N HIS A 58 38.33 -29.30 -23.41
CA HIS A 58 38.75 -29.53 -22.03
C HIS A 58 38.31 -30.93 -21.53
N ASN A 59 37.07 -31.32 -21.79
CA ASN A 59 36.54 -32.62 -21.35
C ASN A 59 37.06 -33.82 -22.15
N GLU A 60 37.47 -33.61 -23.40
CA GLU A 60 38.06 -34.66 -24.24
C GLU A 60 39.47 -35.05 -23.78
N SER A 61 40.22 -34.11 -23.19
CA SER A 61 41.55 -34.39 -22.65
C SER A 61 41.48 -35.31 -21.42
N PRO A 62 42.08 -36.52 -21.48
CA PRO A 62 42.04 -37.46 -20.35
C PRO A 62 42.64 -36.90 -19.06
N ALA A 63 43.65 -36.02 -19.17
CA ALA A 63 44.31 -35.39 -18.04
C ALA A 63 43.41 -34.37 -17.33
N LEU A 64 42.55 -33.66 -18.08
CA LEU A 64 41.73 -32.56 -17.56
C LEU A 64 40.33 -33.01 -17.14
N LYS A 65 39.90 -34.20 -17.56
CA LYS A 65 38.57 -34.77 -17.29
C LYS A 65 38.23 -34.88 -15.79
N LYS A 66 39.24 -34.94 -14.92
CA LYS A 66 39.07 -35.00 -13.45
C LYS A 66 38.93 -33.62 -12.80
N HIS A 67 39.15 -32.54 -13.55
CA HIS A 67 39.10 -31.20 -12.96
C HIS A 67 37.67 -30.82 -12.59
N THR A 68 37.54 -30.10 -11.48
CA THR A 68 36.24 -29.60 -11.03
C THR A 68 35.80 -28.40 -11.89
N LEU A 69 34.64 -28.54 -12.52
CA LEU A 69 33.99 -27.50 -13.33
C LEU A 69 32.75 -26.99 -12.60
N VAL A 70 32.63 -25.67 -12.48
CA VAL A 70 31.46 -24.98 -11.90
C VAL A 70 30.79 -24.09 -12.94
N GLU A 71 29.53 -23.71 -12.74
CA GLU A 71 28.87 -22.75 -13.63
C GLU A 71 29.57 -21.40 -13.59
N ALA A 72 29.75 -20.78 -14.76
CA ALA A 72 30.39 -19.48 -14.91
C ALA A 72 29.42 -18.33 -14.56
N THR A 73 28.87 -18.35 -13.34
CA THR A 73 27.90 -17.34 -12.84
C THR A 73 28.58 -16.09 -12.29
N MET A 74 29.84 -16.21 -11.86
CA MET A 74 30.65 -15.10 -11.34
C MET A 74 32.09 -15.22 -11.83
N PRO A 75 32.82 -14.11 -12.03
CA PRO A 75 34.22 -14.13 -12.45
C PRO A 75 35.09 -14.94 -11.49
N LEU A 76 36.02 -15.74 -12.02
CA LEU A 76 36.96 -16.52 -11.21
C LEU A 76 37.92 -15.64 -10.41
N GLN A 77 38.24 -14.43 -10.89
CA GLN A 77 39.18 -13.53 -10.22
C GLN A 77 38.79 -13.23 -8.76
N GLY A 78 37.49 -13.12 -8.47
CA GLY A 78 36.99 -12.91 -7.10
C GLY A 78 37.09 -14.16 -6.20
N ARG A 79 37.56 -15.29 -6.73
CA ARG A 79 37.77 -16.56 -6.02
C ARG A 79 39.24 -16.96 -5.98
N ILE A 80 40.13 -16.14 -6.51
CA ILE A 80 41.57 -16.39 -6.57
C ILE A 80 42.25 -15.40 -5.62
N CYS A 81 43.18 -15.90 -4.83
CA CYS A 81 44.03 -15.10 -3.96
C CYS A 81 44.96 -14.24 -4.82
N SER A 82 44.90 -12.93 -4.63
CA SER A 82 45.75 -11.96 -5.34
C SER A 82 47.24 -12.09 -5.05
N HIS A 83 47.63 -12.72 -3.94
CA HIS A 83 49.03 -12.87 -3.54
C HIS A 83 49.65 -14.18 -4.00
N HIS A 84 48.83 -15.22 -4.15
CA HIS A 84 49.31 -16.59 -4.30
C HIS A 84 48.81 -17.29 -5.56
N ASP A 85 47.90 -16.67 -6.31
CA ASP A 85 47.24 -17.24 -7.49
C ASP A 85 46.65 -18.63 -7.22
N ARG A 86 46.11 -18.81 -6.01
CA ARG A 86 45.43 -20.03 -5.54
C ARG A 86 43.97 -19.74 -5.20
N LEU A 87 43.11 -20.76 -5.30
CA LEU A 87 41.71 -20.65 -4.91
C LEU A 87 41.56 -20.28 -3.43
N LEU A 88 40.55 -19.45 -3.16
CA LEU A 88 40.12 -19.07 -1.82
C LEU A 88 39.19 -20.14 -1.23
N GLU A 89 39.77 -21.28 -0.84
CA GLU A 89 39.02 -22.45 -0.36
C GLU A 89 38.78 -22.45 1.16
N ILE A 90 39.44 -21.56 1.89
CA ILE A 90 39.35 -21.46 3.34
C ILE A 90 38.67 -20.15 3.72
N TYR A 91 37.82 -20.17 4.74
CA TYR A 91 37.24 -18.98 5.34
C TYR A 91 37.86 -18.72 6.70
N CYS A 92 38.50 -17.58 6.85
CA CYS A 92 39.00 -17.09 8.12
C CYS A 92 37.85 -16.42 8.89
N ARG A 93 37.43 -16.99 10.03
CA ARG A 93 36.36 -16.43 10.87
C ARG A 93 36.81 -15.20 11.64
N THR A 94 38.08 -15.11 11.99
CA THR A 94 38.66 -13.96 12.68
C THR A 94 38.55 -12.71 11.81
N ASP A 95 39.02 -12.80 10.55
CA ASP A 95 39.05 -11.66 9.63
C ASP A 95 37.83 -11.58 8.70
N GLN A 96 36.96 -12.60 8.77
CA GLN A 96 35.72 -12.71 8.01
C GLN A 96 35.87 -12.68 6.48
N GLN A 97 36.93 -13.30 5.96
CA GLN A 97 37.25 -13.32 4.54
C GLN A 97 37.64 -14.72 4.07
N CYS A 98 37.46 -14.98 2.77
CA CYS A 98 37.98 -16.18 2.13
C CYS A 98 39.47 -15.97 1.81
N VAL A 99 40.30 -16.97 2.13
CA VAL A 99 41.76 -16.98 1.97
C VAL A 99 42.18 -18.30 1.31
N CYS A 100 43.35 -18.34 0.69
CA CYS A 100 43.91 -19.60 0.18
C CYS A 100 44.73 -20.32 1.25
N LEU A 101 45.13 -21.56 0.99
CA LEU A 101 45.88 -22.36 1.97
C LEU A 101 47.24 -21.77 2.35
N LEU A 102 47.92 -21.08 1.42
CA LEU A 102 49.21 -20.42 1.71
C LEU A 102 49.03 -19.25 2.68
N CYS A 103 48.00 -18.41 2.49
CA CYS A 103 47.65 -17.36 3.46
C CYS A 103 47.40 -17.92 4.87
N VAL A 104 46.83 -19.13 4.99
CA VAL A 104 46.62 -19.79 6.28
C VAL A 104 47.95 -20.19 6.93
N MET A 105 48.93 -20.64 6.14
CA MET A 105 50.23 -21.03 6.65
C MET A 105 51.08 -19.82 7.07
N ASP A 106 50.86 -18.67 6.43
CA ASP A 106 51.57 -17.42 6.69
C ASP A 106 50.81 -16.54 7.70
N GLU A 107 49.99 -15.62 7.20
CA GLU A 107 49.38 -14.53 7.98
C GLU A 107 48.26 -15.00 8.92
N HIS A 108 47.52 -16.06 8.57
CA HIS A 108 46.34 -16.51 9.33
C HIS A 108 46.59 -17.76 10.17
N ARG A 109 47.85 -18.07 10.51
CA ARG A 109 48.25 -19.33 11.17
C ARG A 109 47.57 -19.56 12.53
N SER A 110 47.31 -18.49 13.28
CA SER A 110 46.66 -18.53 14.60
C SER A 110 45.16 -18.23 14.55
N HIS A 111 44.59 -17.98 13.37
CA HIS A 111 43.20 -17.56 13.23
C HIS A 111 42.25 -18.76 13.19
N ALA A 112 40.99 -18.52 13.56
CA ALA A 112 39.97 -19.55 13.48
C ALA A 112 39.54 -19.73 12.01
N THR A 113 40.01 -20.79 11.36
CA THR A 113 39.70 -21.07 9.95
C THR A 113 38.79 -22.30 9.78
N VAL A 114 37.94 -22.29 8.75
CA VAL A 114 37.14 -23.43 8.30
C VAL A 114 37.11 -23.48 6.78
N SER A 115 36.58 -24.55 6.17
CA SER A 115 36.38 -24.54 4.72
C SER A 115 35.38 -23.46 4.30
N ALA A 116 35.63 -22.80 3.17
CA ALA A 116 34.73 -21.80 2.61
C ALA A 116 33.36 -22.41 2.28
N ALA A 117 33.32 -23.68 1.86
CA ALA A 117 32.08 -24.41 1.58
C ALA A 117 31.22 -24.63 2.84
N GLU A 118 31.84 -25.00 3.97
CA GLU A 118 31.14 -25.19 5.24
C GLU A 118 30.57 -23.86 5.75
N GLU A 119 31.38 -22.79 5.78
CA GLU A 119 30.91 -21.49 6.25
C GLU A 119 29.81 -20.93 5.34
N SER A 120 29.94 -21.10 4.02
CA SER A 120 28.90 -20.71 3.06
C SER A 120 27.58 -21.42 3.34
N THR A 121 27.61 -22.73 3.59
CA THR A 121 26.41 -23.52 3.93
C THR A 121 25.78 -23.04 5.23
N LYS A 122 26.60 -22.75 6.25
CA LYS A 122 26.15 -22.22 7.54
C LYS A 122 25.49 -20.84 7.38
N LYS A 123 26.15 -19.90 6.69
CA LYS A 123 25.62 -18.57 6.41
C LYS A 123 24.34 -18.63 5.58
N GLN A 124 24.29 -19.48 4.56
CA GLN A 124 23.08 -19.68 3.75
C GLN A 124 21.90 -20.19 4.58
N ARG A 125 22.14 -21.13 5.50
CA ARG A 125 21.10 -21.61 6.44
C ARG A 125 20.62 -20.49 7.36
N GLN A 126 21.53 -19.67 7.91
CA GLN A 126 21.18 -18.54 8.76
C GLN A 126 20.36 -17.49 7.99
N LEU A 127 20.80 -17.10 6.80
CA LEU A 127 20.06 -16.20 5.91
C LEU A 127 18.67 -16.75 5.58
N GLY A 128 18.55 -18.04 5.31
CA GLY A 128 17.27 -18.70 5.09
C GLY A 128 16.32 -18.60 6.28
N LYS A 129 16.83 -18.77 7.51
CA LYS A 129 16.04 -18.60 8.75
C LYS A 129 15.60 -17.14 8.93
N THR A 130 16.51 -16.19 8.77
CA THR A 130 16.22 -14.75 8.89
C THR A 130 15.19 -14.32 7.85
N ARG A 131 15.34 -14.75 6.59
CA ARG A 131 14.38 -14.48 5.51
C ARG A 131 12.99 -15.03 5.83
N LYS A 132 12.88 -16.26 6.34
CA LYS A 132 11.60 -16.84 6.79
C LYS A 132 10.98 -16.01 7.91
N LYS A 133 11.74 -15.62 8.93
CA LYS A 133 11.27 -14.79 10.04
C LYS A 133 10.77 -13.42 9.54
N SER A 134 11.51 -12.78 8.64
CA SER A 134 11.09 -11.51 8.04
C SER A 134 9.80 -11.65 7.24
N LYS A 135 9.65 -12.71 6.44
CA LYS A 135 8.42 -12.97 5.67
C LYS A 135 7.20 -13.13 6.59
N LEU A 136 7.33 -13.87 7.70
CA LEU A 136 6.25 -14.02 8.67
C LEU A 136 5.88 -12.68 9.34
N ARG A 137 6.87 -11.84 9.68
CA ARG A 137 6.63 -10.51 10.24
C ARG A 137 5.93 -9.57 9.25
N ILE A 138 6.31 -9.63 7.97
CA ILE A 138 5.65 -8.86 6.90
C ILE A 138 4.18 -9.27 6.81
N GLN A 139 3.89 -10.58 6.70
CA GLN A 139 2.52 -11.08 6.64
C GLN A 139 1.67 -10.69 7.86
N ALA A 140 2.26 -10.75 9.06
CA ALA A 140 1.57 -10.30 10.28
C ALA A 140 1.24 -8.80 10.23
N LYS A 141 2.18 -7.96 9.75
CA LYS A 141 1.96 -6.51 9.62
C LYS A 141 0.98 -6.15 8.51
N GLU A 142 0.97 -6.90 7.40
CA GLU A 142 -0.03 -6.75 6.33
C GLU A 142 -1.44 -7.06 6.85
N LYS A 143 -1.59 -8.10 7.67
CA LYS A 143 -2.86 -8.42 8.33
C LYS A 143 -3.29 -7.31 9.29
N GLU A 144 -2.39 -6.86 10.17
CA GLU A 144 -2.67 -5.77 11.12
C GLU A 144 -3.10 -4.48 10.41
N LEU A 145 -2.47 -4.16 9.27
CA LEU A 145 -2.87 -3.02 8.44
C LEU A 145 -4.27 -3.18 7.85
N LEU A 146 -4.65 -4.39 7.42
CA LEU A 146 -5.99 -4.66 6.90
C LEU A 146 -7.04 -4.50 8.01
N ASP A 147 -6.80 -5.09 9.18
CA ASP A 147 -7.69 -5.00 10.34
C ASP A 147 -7.89 -3.53 10.77
N LEU A 148 -6.81 -2.74 10.81
CA LEU A 148 -6.88 -1.31 11.13
C LEU A 148 -7.66 -0.51 10.09
N ARG A 149 -7.51 -0.79 8.79
CA ARG A 149 -8.29 -0.13 7.73
C ARG A 149 -9.77 -0.42 7.89
N GLN A 150 -10.13 -1.67 8.17
CA GLN A 150 -11.54 -2.03 8.42
C GLN A 150 -12.10 -1.31 9.64
N ALA A 151 -11.36 -1.29 10.76
CA ALA A 151 -11.78 -0.59 11.97
C ALA A 151 -11.96 0.91 11.73
N LEU A 152 -11.08 1.55 10.95
CA LEU A 152 -11.19 2.95 10.59
C LEU A 152 -12.46 3.24 9.79
N GLU A 153 -12.78 2.42 8.79
CA GLU A 153 -14.00 2.60 7.99
C GLU A 153 -15.27 2.35 8.82
N SER A 154 -15.25 1.34 9.70
CA SER A 154 -16.35 1.13 10.65
C SER A 154 -16.55 2.33 11.59
N LEU A 155 -15.46 2.92 12.10
CA LEU A 155 -15.53 4.11 12.95
C LEU A 155 -16.11 5.31 12.20
N LYS A 156 -15.65 5.57 10.97
CA LYS A 156 -16.21 6.64 10.11
C LYS A 156 -17.70 6.46 9.87
N HIS A 157 -18.11 5.23 9.52
CA HIS A 157 -19.52 4.93 9.27
C HIS A 157 -20.36 5.13 10.54
N SER A 158 -19.89 4.62 11.69
CA SER A 158 -20.56 4.79 12.99
C SER A 158 -20.71 6.27 13.36
N ALA A 159 -19.65 7.07 13.21
CA ALA A 159 -19.70 8.50 13.47
C ALA A 159 -20.70 9.22 12.56
N GLN A 160 -20.73 8.89 11.27
CA GLN A 160 -21.70 9.45 10.33
C GLN A 160 -23.15 9.08 10.72
N THR A 161 -23.39 7.82 11.07
CA THR A 161 -24.71 7.36 11.52
C THR A 161 -25.15 8.11 12.77
N ALA A 162 -24.27 8.28 13.77
CA ALA A 162 -24.58 9.03 14.98
C ALA A 162 -24.93 10.50 14.70
N VAL A 163 -24.25 11.14 13.74
CA VAL A 163 -24.57 12.50 13.29
C VAL A 163 -25.96 12.56 12.65
N GLU A 164 -26.27 11.63 11.73
CA GLU A 164 -27.57 11.63 11.05
C GLU A 164 -28.72 11.28 12.00
N ASP A 165 -28.53 10.33 12.91
CA ASP A 165 -29.51 10.02 13.94
C ASP A 165 -29.77 11.22 14.86
N SER A 166 -28.71 11.93 15.27
CA SER A 166 -28.84 13.15 16.08
C SER A 166 -29.62 14.23 15.33
N LYS A 167 -29.31 14.48 14.05
CA LYS A 167 -30.05 15.43 13.21
C LYS A 167 -31.53 15.05 13.11
N ARG A 168 -31.84 13.77 12.89
CA ARG A 168 -33.22 13.28 12.84
C ARG A 168 -33.96 13.60 14.13
N ILE A 169 -33.38 13.23 15.28
CA ILE A 169 -33.98 13.47 16.61
C ILE A 169 -34.22 14.96 16.85
N PHE A 170 -33.23 15.82 16.59
CA PHE A 170 -33.41 17.27 16.77
C PHE A 170 -34.47 17.84 15.84
N THR A 171 -34.56 17.35 14.59
CA THR A 171 -35.58 17.79 13.66
C THR A 171 -36.99 17.40 14.13
N GLU A 172 -37.16 16.19 14.68
CA GLU A 172 -38.43 15.74 15.27
C GLU A 172 -38.81 16.56 16.50
N LEU A 173 -37.85 16.88 17.37
CA LEU A 173 -38.06 17.73 18.54
C LEU A 173 -38.49 19.14 18.15
N ILE A 174 -37.81 19.77 17.19
CA ILE A 174 -38.16 21.11 16.68
C ILE A 174 -39.61 21.09 16.14
N ARG A 175 -39.97 20.11 15.31
CA ARG A 175 -41.34 19.98 14.78
C ARG A 175 -42.38 19.82 15.88
N SER A 176 -42.07 19.06 16.93
CA SER A 176 -42.98 18.88 18.08
C SER A 176 -43.19 20.19 18.84
N ILE A 177 -42.11 20.92 19.11
CA ILE A 177 -42.15 22.23 19.78
C ILE A 177 -42.94 23.22 18.94
N ASP A 178 -42.65 23.35 17.64
CA ASP A 178 -43.37 24.25 16.73
C ASP A 178 -44.87 23.96 16.71
N ARG A 179 -45.24 22.68 16.65
CA ARG A 179 -46.65 22.26 16.71
C ARG A 179 -47.32 22.72 18.00
N ARG A 180 -46.68 22.48 19.16
CA ARG A 180 -47.22 22.93 20.45
C ARG A 180 -47.30 24.45 20.56
N CYS A 181 -46.32 25.17 20.01
CA CYS A 181 -46.37 26.63 19.94
C CYS A 181 -47.54 27.13 19.08
N CYS A 182 -47.85 26.46 17.97
CA CYS A 182 -49.04 26.75 17.17
C CYS A 182 -50.32 26.51 17.98
N GLU A 183 -50.47 25.34 18.62
CA GLU A 183 -51.64 25.00 19.41
C GLU A 183 -51.90 26.01 20.55
N VAL A 184 -50.86 26.39 21.29
CA VAL A 184 -50.97 27.39 22.37
C VAL A 184 -51.36 28.77 21.81
N ARG A 185 -50.76 29.18 20.68
CA ARG A 185 -51.11 30.45 20.04
C ARG A 185 -52.58 30.49 19.61
N GLU A 186 -53.07 29.43 18.97
CA GLU A 186 -54.48 29.36 18.56
C GLU A 186 -55.43 29.41 19.76
N LEU A 187 -55.07 28.74 20.87
CA LEU A 187 -55.85 28.81 22.11
C LEU A 187 -55.92 30.24 22.67
N ILE A 188 -54.78 30.94 22.71
CA ILE A 188 -54.72 32.34 23.15
C ILE A 188 -55.61 33.22 22.26
N ARG A 189 -55.52 33.06 20.93
CA ARG A 189 -56.35 33.83 19.98
C ARG A 189 -57.84 33.54 20.13
N ALA A 190 -58.22 32.29 20.40
CA ALA A 190 -59.61 31.93 20.64
C ALA A 190 -60.15 32.54 21.94
N GLN A 191 -59.34 32.53 23.01
CA GLN A 191 -59.68 33.17 24.28
C GLN A 191 -59.79 34.69 24.12
N GLU A 192 -58.82 35.32 23.46
CA GLU A 192 -58.83 36.75 23.13
C GLU A 192 -60.12 37.12 22.38
N LYS A 193 -60.45 36.41 21.30
CA LYS A 193 -61.66 36.65 20.51
C LYS A 193 -62.94 36.53 21.34
N THR A 194 -63.01 35.52 22.21
CA THR A 194 -64.17 35.32 23.09
C THR A 194 -64.33 36.46 24.09
N ALA A 195 -63.23 36.86 24.75
CA ALA A 195 -63.24 37.95 25.72
C ALA A 195 -63.56 39.31 25.07
N VAL A 196 -63.02 39.57 23.88
CA VAL A 196 -63.32 40.77 23.07
C VAL A 196 -64.80 40.81 22.73
N SER A 197 -65.37 39.74 22.16
CA SER A 197 -66.80 39.68 21.80
C SER A 197 -67.73 39.86 23.00
N GLN A 198 -67.38 39.30 24.16
CA GLN A 198 -68.14 39.49 25.39
C GLN A 198 -68.11 40.95 25.87
N THR A 199 -66.94 41.60 25.75
CA THR A 199 -66.75 42.99 26.15
C THR A 199 -67.44 43.95 25.19
N GLU A 200 -67.37 43.71 23.88
CA GLU A 200 -68.12 44.45 22.86
C GLU A 200 -69.63 44.39 23.14
N GLY A 201 -70.18 43.21 23.43
CA GLY A 201 -71.59 43.09 23.80
C GLY A 201 -71.97 43.79 25.11
N LEU A 202 -71.06 43.91 26.08
CA LEU A 202 -71.26 44.73 27.27
C LEU A 202 -71.28 46.23 26.95
N ILE A 203 -70.35 46.68 26.10
CA ILE A 203 -70.28 48.07 25.63
C ILE A 203 -71.58 48.44 24.92
N GLU A 204 -72.07 47.61 23.99
CA GLU A 204 -73.34 47.85 23.28
C GLU A 204 -74.53 47.99 24.23
N ARG A 205 -74.64 47.11 25.24
CA ARG A 205 -75.69 47.22 26.26
C ARG A 205 -75.61 48.52 27.04
N LEU A 206 -74.42 48.93 27.49
CA LEU A 206 -74.22 50.17 28.23
C LEU A 206 -74.53 51.40 27.37
N VAL A 207 -74.17 51.38 26.08
CA VAL A 207 -74.50 52.45 25.14
C VAL A 207 -76.02 52.60 25.02
N GLN A 208 -76.75 51.49 24.89
CA GLN A 208 -78.21 51.51 24.83
C GLN A 208 -78.84 52.03 26.13
N GLU A 209 -78.34 51.58 27.29
CA GLU A 209 -78.82 52.01 28.60
C GLU A 209 -78.59 53.50 28.84
N VAL A 210 -77.41 54.02 28.47
CA VAL A 210 -77.12 55.46 28.51
C VAL A 210 -78.06 56.25 27.60
N ALA A 211 -78.38 55.74 26.40
CA ALA A 211 -79.31 56.39 25.49
C ALA A 211 -80.75 56.45 26.06
N GLU A 212 -81.23 55.36 26.66
CA GLU A 212 -82.52 55.29 27.34
C GLU A 212 -82.58 56.23 28.55
N LEU A 213 -81.52 56.26 29.37
CA LEU A 213 -81.44 57.17 30.52
C LEU A 213 -81.45 58.63 30.08
N ARG A 214 -80.69 58.99 29.04
CA ARG A 214 -80.72 60.35 28.47
C ARG A 214 -82.10 60.72 27.94
N LYS A 215 -82.82 59.80 27.32
CA LYS A 215 -84.19 60.04 26.85
C LYS A 215 -85.13 60.34 28.02
N LYS A 216 -85.08 59.52 29.08
CA LYS A 216 -85.88 59.74 30.31
C LYS A 216 -85.53 61.05 30.99
N ASP A 217 -84.25 61.43 30.99
CA ASP A 217 -83.79 62.71 31.55
C ASP A 217 -84.40 63.89 30.79
N CYS A 218 -84.36 63.88 29.44
CA CYS A 218 -85.04 64.89 28.62
C CYS A 218 -86.56 64.95 28.87
N GLU A 219 -87.23 63.80 29.05
CA GLU A 219 -88.66 63.73 29.37
C GLU A 219 -88.96 64.36 30.75
N LEU A 220 -88.13 64.09 31.76
CA LEU A 220 -88.25 64.68 33.10
C LEU A 220 -87.97 66.19 33.08
N GLU A 221 -86.97 66.66 32.34
CA GLU A 221 -86.70 68.08 32.14
C GLU A 221 -87.92 68.79 31.53
N GLN A 222 -88.55 68.21 30.50
CA GLN A 222 -89.77 68.78 29.91
C GLN A 222 -90.93 68.89 30.91
N LEU A 223 -91.16 67.87 31.73
CA LEU A 223 -92.19 67.89 32.78
C LEU A 223 -91.89 68.90 33.89
N SER A 224 -90.61 69.20 34.16
CA SER A 224 -90.25 70.22 35.14
C SER A 224 -90.54 71.65 34.66
N HIS A 225 -90.70 71.86 33.34
CA HIS A 225 -90.97 73.17 32.73
C HIS A 225 -92.47 73.37 32.40
N THR A 226 -93.32 72.36 32.63
CA THR A 226 -94.77 72.53 32.63
C THR A 226 -95.20 73.07 34.00
N GLU A 227 -95.55 74.36 34.06
CA GLU A 227 -96.13 75.00 35.24
C GLU A 227 -97.52 74.42 35.54
N ASP A 228 -97.65 73.67 36.63
CA ASP A 228 -98.92 73.47 37.33
C ASP A 228 -98.68 73.90 38.79
N HIS A 229 -99.10 75.14 39.08
CA HIS A 229 -99.39 75.65 40.42
C HIS A 229 -100.87 75.43 40.71
#